data_AF-A0A0A0D8R6-F1
#
_entry.id   AF-A0A0A0D8R6-F1
#
_cell.length_a   1.000
_cell.length_b   1.000
_cell.length_c   1.000
_cell.angle_alpha   90.00
_cell.angle_beta   90.00
_cell.angle_gamma   90.00
#
_symmetry.space_group_name_H-M   'P 1'
#
loop_
_entity.id
_entity.type
_entity.pdbx_description
1 polymer ?
#
loop_
_entity_poly.entity_id
_entity_poly.type
_entity_poly.pdbx_seq_one_letter_code
_entity_poly.pdbx_strand_id
1 'polypeptide(L)'
;MALAACQEAPPKPQTGGLFPDVGNYQPANLPPKAQLTPTEVRYDLLVKLQTEMMVTGLSCKEEYNDPIIFRTFSQWVVNNDDRILDTQDKLGKLLGKYNKGNGARLFDTYRTKMANDESQRMQRMTQGAYCLARKDQFAEVVTYTPQQLDDYLNKSYELLHTRYNEVGAKTQTAAAPTDKAAAAPAVKPKKKP
;
A
#
# COMPACT_ATOMS: atom_id res chain seq x y z
N MET A 1 49.27 -16.51 18.31
CA MET A 1 48.51 -15.28 18.04
C MET A 1 47.42 -15.64 17.04
N ALA A 2 46.18 -15.79 17.49
CA ALA A 2 45.04 -16.12 16.64
C ALA A 2 44.33 -14.81 16.26
N LEU A 3 44.22 -14.55 14.95
CA LEU A 3 43.48 -13.43 14.40
C LEU A 3 41.99 -13.64 14.68
N ALA A 4 41.40 -12.71 15.44
CA ALA A 4 39.97 -12.63 15.64
C ALA A 4 39.32 -12.33 14.28
N ALA A 5 38.59 -13.30 13.74
CA ALA A 5 37.70 -13.07 12.61
C ALA A 5 36.62 -12.07 13.06
N CYS A 6 36.61 -10.88 12.45
CA CYS A 6 35.47 -9.99 12.49
C CYS A 6 34.26 -10.77 11.98
N GLN A 7 33.38 -11.19 12.89
CA GLN A 7 32.04 -11.62 12.50
C GLN A 7 31.37 -10.40 11.88
N GLU A 8 31.15 -10.45 10.57
CA GLU A 8 30.26 -9.55 9.87
C GLU A 8 28.94 -9.51 10.64
N ALA A 9 28.49 -8.30 10.97
CA ALA A 9 27.19 -8.11 11.60
C ALA A 9 26.14 -8.86 10.77
N PRO A 10 25.15 -9.52 11.43
CA PRO A 10 24.07 -10.17 10.70
C PRO A 10 23.49 -9.17 9.70
N PRO A 11 23.17 -9.61 8.46
CA PRO A 11 22.63 -8.71 7.46
C PRO A 11 21.48 -7.96 8.10
N LYS A 12 21.55 -6.62 8.10
CA LYS A 12 20.45 -5.77 8.53
C LYS A 12 19.18 -6.35 7.88
N PRO A 13 18.13 -6.68 8.64
CA PRO A 13 16.85 -7.04 8.05
C PRO A 13 16.58 -5.97 7.00
N GLN A 14 16.32 -6.37 5.75
CA GLN A 14 16.11 -5.41 4.67
C GLN A 14 15.11 -4.36 5.18
N THR A 15 15.60 -3.16 5.45
CA THR A 15 14.84 -2.01 5.95
C THR A 15 13.98 -1.42 4.82
N GLY A 16 13.53 -2.27 3.89
CA GLY A 16 12.54 -1.96 2.87
C GLY A 16 11.22 -1.75 3.58
N GLY A 17 11.06 -0.52 4.08
CA GLY A 17 10.00 -0.08 4.96
C GLY A 17 8.62 -0.43 4.44
N LEU A 18 7.71 -0.65 5.36
CA LEU A 18 6.36 -1.07 5.02
C LEU A 18 5.48 0.09 4.53
N PHE A 19 5.99 0.96 3.66
CA PHE A 19 5.13 1.82 2.86
C PHE A 19 5.76 2.25 1.53
N PRO A 20 4.98 2.17 0.45
CA PRO A 20 3.95 1.16 0.26
C PRO A 20 4.64 -0.21 0.17
N ASP A 21 3.98 -1.27 0.65
CA ASP A 21 4.33 -2.64 0.27
C ASP A 21 4.02 -2.79 -1.23
N VAL A 22 4.98 -2.42 -2.09
CA VAL A 22 4.82 -2.40 -3.55
C VAL A 22 4.52 -3.78 -4.14
N GLY A 23 4.85 -4.86 -3.42
CA GLY A 23 4.58 -6.23 -3.84
C GLY A 23 3.12 -6.64 -3.67
N ASN A 24 2.43 -6.05 -2.69
CA ASN A 24 1.06 -6.41 -2.32
C ASN A 24 0.11 -5.21 -2.27
N TYR A 25 0.45 -4.10 -2.92
CA TYR A 25 -0.41 -2.94 -2.93
C TYR A 25 -1.75 -3.28 -3.60
N GLN A 26 -2.80 -3.27 -2.79
CA GLN A 26 -4.18 -3.30 -3.25
C GLN A 26 -4.74 -1.89 -3.08
N PRO A 27 -5.29 -1.25 -4.11
CA PRO A 27 -5.96 0.03 -3.94
C PRO A 27 -7.09 -0.08 -2.92
N ALA A 28 -7.67 1.06 -2.52
CA ALA A 28 -8.87 1.07 -1.69
C ALA A 28 -9.89 0.05 -2.20
N ASN A 29 -10.76 -0.50 -1.34
CA ASN A 29 -11.68 -1.62 -1.63
C ASN A 29 -12.62 -1.31 -2.82
N LEU A 30 -12.07 -1.45 -4.02
CA LEU A 30 -12.60 -1.00 -5.30
C LEU A 30 -12.66 -2.22 -6.22
N PRO A 31 -13.61 -2.26 -7.17
CA PRO A 31 -13.72 -3.36 -8.10
C PRO A 31 -12.46 -3.50 -8.97
N PRO A 32 -12.07 -4.71 -9.41
CA PRO A 32 -10.83 -4.96 -10.18
C PRO A 32 -10.67 -4.16 -11.49
N LYS A 33 -11.75 -3.57 -12.00
CA LYS A 33 -11.76 -2.74 -13.22
C LYS A 33 -11.77 -1.23 -12.94
N ALA A 34 -11.62 -0.81 -11.68
CA ALA A 34 -11.59 0.59 -11.32
C ALA A 34 -10.37 1.27 -11.97
N GLN A 35 -10.62 2.31 -12.75
CA GLN A 35 -9.56 3.16 -13.29
C GLN A 35 -9.34 4.30 -12.31
N LEU A 36 -8.14 4.35 -11.73
CA LEU A 36 -7.75 5.38 -10.78
C LEU A 36 -6.81 6.37 -11.44
N THR A 37 -7.06 7.65 -11.19
CA THR A 37 -6.12 8.72 -11.52
C THR A 37 -4.94 8.72 -10.54
N PRO A 38 -3.78 9.30 -10.90
CA PRO A 38 -2.65 9.43 -9.98
C PRO A 38 -3.03 10.12 -8.66
N THR A 39 -3.90 11.12 -8.72
CA THR A 39 -4.40 11.83 -7.53
C THR A 39 -5.25 10.93 -6.65
N GLU A 40 -6.13 10.11 -7.22
CA GLU A 40 -6.94 9.15 -6.45
C GLU A 40 -6.09 8.09 -5.74
N VAL A 41 -5.00 7.63 -6.37
CA VAL A 41 -4.04 6.73 -5.74
C VAL A 41 -3.31 7.41 -4.58
N ARG A 42 -2.96 8.69 -4.73
CA ARG A 42 -2.31 9.46 -3.64
C ARG A 42 -3.20 9.65 -2.42
N TYR A 43 -4.50 9.83 -2.61
CA TYR A 43 -5.47 9.85 -1.50
C TYR A 43 -5.48 8.53 -0.73
N ASP A 44 -5.50 7.41 -1.43
CA ASP A 44 -5.41 6.08 -0.82
C ASP A 44 -4.10 5.88 -0.05
N LEU A 45 -2.98 6.28 -0.67
CA LEU A 45 -1.65 6.21 -0.07
C LEU A 45 -1.57 7.03 1.23
N LEU A 46 -2.10 8.25 1.26
CA LEU A 46 -2.06 9.08 2.46
C LEU A 46 -2.85 8.44 3.62
N VAL A 47 -4.01 7.83 3.36
CA VAL A 47 -4.81 7.17 4.40
C VAL A 47 -4.10 5.94 4.96
N LYS A 48 -3.43 5.18 4.09
CA LYS A 48 -2.59 4.05 4.51
C LYS A 48 -1.41 4.53 5.36
N LEU A 49 -0.66 5.53 4.88
CA LEU A 49 0.45 6.12 5.64
C LEU A 49 -0.02 6.60 7.01
N GLN A 50 -1.12 7.34 7.08
CA GLN A 50 -1.70 7.80 8.34
C GLN A 50 -2.02 6.63 9.28
N THR A 51 -2.60 5.54 8.75
CA THR A 51 -2.96 4.35 9.54
C THR A 51 -1.71 3.66 10.09
N GLU A 52 -0.67 3.53 9.30
CA GLU A 52 0.60 2.91 9.70
C GLU A 52 1.33 3.74 10.76
N MET A 53 1.37 5.06 10.57
CA MET A 53 1.95 5.99 11.54
C MET A 53 1.19 5.95 12.86
N MET A 54 -0.14 5.85 12.80
CA MET A 54 -0.98 5.68 13.99
C MET A 54 -0.65 4.38 14.74
N VAL A 55 -0.64 3.24 14.06
CA VAL A 55 -0.32 1.94 14.69
C VAL A 55 1.11 1.94 15.25
N THR A 56 2.07 2.52 14.52
CA THR A 56 3.45 2.68 15.00
C THR A 56 3.51 3.52 16.29
N GLY A 57 2.80 4.67 16.32
CA GLY A 57 2.73 5.51 17.51
C GLY A 57 2.03 4.84 18.70
N LEU A 58 1.08 3.94 18.46
CA LEU A 58 0.39 3.19 19.52
C LEU A 58 1.23 2.02 20.06
N SER A 59 2.04 1.38 19.21
CA SER A 59 2.64 0.08 19.51
C SER A 59 4.14 0.11 19.77
N CYS A 60 4.88 1.13 19.33
CA CYS A 60 6.36 1.09 19.33
C CYS A 60 7.03 1.92 20.44
N LYS A 61 6.28 2.36 21.44
CA LYS A 61 6.79 3.18 22.55
C LYS A 61 7.96 2.52 23.28
N GLU A 62 7.84 1.24 23.61
CA GLU A 62 8.85 0.50 24.38
C GLU A 62 10.08 0.21 23.50
N GLU A 63 9.87 -0.28 22.28
CA GLU A 63 10.90 -0.59 21.30
C GLU A 63 11.72 0.63 20.88
N TYR A 64 11.12 1.81 20.82
CA TYR A 64 11.82 3.04 20.46
C TYR A 64 12.39 3.77 21.68
N ASN A 65 12.05 3.33 22.90
CA ASN A 65 12.33 4.06 24.14
C ASN A 65 11.85 5.53 24.06
N ASP A 66 10.67 5.74 23.46
CA ASP A 66 10.08 7.06 23.24
C ASP A 66 8.66 7.12 23.84
N PRO A 67 8.51 7.67 25.07
CA PRO A 67 7.22 7.72 25.74
C PRO A 67 6.22 8.70 25.11
N ILE A 68 6.66 9.57 24.20
CA ILE A 68 5.83 10.60 23.56
C ILE A 68 5.57 10.31 22.08
N ILE A 69 6.00 9.17 21.55
CA ILE A 69 5.86 8.80 20.13
C ILE A 69 4.44 9.02 19.57
N PHE A 70 3.40 8.66 20.33
CA PHE A 70 2.01 8.87 19.91
C PHE A 70 1.63 10.35 19.83
N ARG A 71 2.18 11.19 20.71
CA ARG A 71 2.02 12.65 20.65
C ARG A 71 2.70 13.21 19.39
N THR A 72 3.87 12.69 19.03
CA THR A 72 4.57 13.07 17.79
C THR A 72 3.71 12.78 16.56
N PHE A 73 3.11 11.58 16.48
CA PHE A 73 2.13 11.26 15.45
C PHE A 73 0.92 12.21 15.48
N SER A 74 0.38 12.49 16.67
CA SER A 74 -0.80 13.35 16.81
C SER A 74 -0.53 14.78 16.32
N GLN A 75 0.67 15.31 16.61
CA GLN A 75 1.11 16.60 16.09
C GLN A 75 1.27 16.58 14.56
N TRP A 76 1.79 15.49 13.99
CA TRP A 76 1.84 15.32 12.54
C TRP A 76 0.44 15.35 11.91
N VAL A 77 -0.57 14.73 12.53
CA VAL A 77 -1.97 14.82 12.08
C VAL A 77 -2.47 16.26 12.09
N VAL A 78 -2.26 16.99 13.20
CA VAL A 78 -2.66 18.41 13.31
C VAL A 78 -2.00 19.27 12.24
N ASN A 79 -0.71 19.06 11.98
CA ASN A 79 0.03 19.81 10.96
C ASN A 79 -0.45 19.52 9.53
N ASN A 80 -1.19 18.44 9.31
CA ASN A 80 -1.69 18.01 8.02
C ASN A 80 -3.23 17.92 7.97
N ASP A 81 -3.94 18.56 8.92
CA ASP A 81 -5.39 18.39 9.11
C ASP A 81 -6.20 18.71 7.85
N ASP A 82 -5.96 19.86 7.22
CA ASP A 82 -6.64 20.27 5.98
C ASP A 82 -6.53 19.21 4.88
N ARG A 83 -5.34 18.64 4.72
CA ARG A 83 -5.06 17.62 3.71
C ARG A 83 -5.70 16.28 4.04
N ILE A 84 -5.68 15.93 5.32
CA ILE A 84 -6.32 14.72 5.83
C ILE A 84 -7.84 14.82 5.61
N LEU A 85 -8.46 15.97 5.92
CA LEU A 85 -9.88 16.22 5.71
C LEU A 85 -10.27 16.22 4.21
N ASP A 86 -9.49 16.88 3.34
CA ASP A 86 -9.72 16.82 1.88
C ASP A 86 -9.62 15.37 1.39
N THR A 87 -8.60 14.64 1.82
CA THR A 87 -8.39 13.24 1.43
C THR A 87 -9.55 12.35 1.87
N GLN A 88 -10.10 12.56 3.07
CA GLN A 88 -11.29 11.84 3.55
C GLN A 88 -12.50 12.07 2.65
N ASP A 89 -12.79 13.33 2.30
CA ASP A 89 -13.89 13.68 1.41
C ASP A 89 -13.70 13.06 0.01
N LYS A 90 -12.51 13.24 -0.58
CA LYS A 90 -12.20 12.77 -1.94
C LYS A 90 -12.21 11.25 -2.03
N LEU A 91 -11.58 10.56 -1.07
CA LEU A 91 -11.59 9.10 -1.03
C LEU A 91 -12.98 8.54 -0.73
N GLY A 92 -13.76 9.19 0.13
CA GLY A 92 -15.16 8.83 0.36
C GLY A 92 -16.01 8.94 -0.91
N LYS A 93 -15.86 10.02 -1.68
CA LYS A 93 -16.51 10.19 -3.00
C LYS A 93 -16.08 9.13 -3.99
N LEU A 94 -14.78 8.80 -4.03
CA LEU A 94 -14.23 7.74 -4.87
C LEU A 94 -14.84 6.37 -4.52
N LEU A 95 -14.92 6.05 -3.23
CA LEU A 95 -15.53 4.82 -2.76
C LEU A 95 -17.02 4.77 -3.11
N GLY A 96 -17.77 5.87 -2.96
CA GLY A 96 -19.19 5.95 -3.35
C GLY A 96 -19.43 5.86 -4.86
N LYS A 97 -18.48 6.30 -5.68
CA LYS A 97 -18.52 6.14 -7.15
C LYS A 97 -18.48 4.67 -7.57
N TYR A 98 -17.68 3.85 -6.88
CA TYR A 98 -17.44 2.45 -7.26
C TYR A 98 -18.22 1.44 -6.43
N ASN A 99 -18.60 1.80 -5.20
CA ASN A 99 -19.40 1.00 -4.30
C ASN A 99 -20.74 1.71 -4.07
N LYS A 100 -21.85 0.99 -4.22
CA LYS A 100 -23.17 1.55 -3.93
C LYS A 100 -23.28 1.89 -2.45
N GLY A 101 -23.36 3.17 -2.09
CA GLY A 101 -23.53 3.58 -0.69
C GLY A 101 -23.15 5.02 -0.37
N ASN A 102 -23.26 5.37 0.90
CA ASN A 102 -22.82 6.67 1.42
C ASN A 102 -21.28 6.71 1.51
N GLY A 103 -20.65 7.68 0.84
CA GLY A 103 -19.20 7.79 0.74
C GLY A 103 -18.49 7.94 2.09
N ALA A 104 -19.05 8.68 3.04
CA ALA A 104 -18.47 8.83 4.38
C ALA A 104 -18.48 7.50 5.15
N ARG A 105 -19.61 6.77 5.13
CA ARG A 105 -19.71 5.45 5.77
C ARG A 105 -18.76 4.43 5.12
N LEU A 106 -18.62 4.49 3.79
CA LEU A 106 -17.69 3.64 3.06
C LEU A 106 -16.24 3.95 3.43
N PHE A 107 -15.90 5.24 3.55
CA PHE A 107 -14.59 5.68 4.02
C PHE A 107 -14.30 5.20 5.44
N ASP A 108 -15.24 5.35 6.38
CA ASP A 108 -15.07 4.87 7.75
C ASP A 108 -14.83 3.36 7.79
N THR A 109 -15.62 2.60 7.02
CA THR A 109 -15.45 1.15 6.88
C THR A 109 -14.07 0.79 6.32
N TYR A 110 -13.62 1.53 5.30
CA TYR A 110 -12.30 1.37 4.70
C TYR A 110 -11.18 1.64 5.71
N ARG A 111 -11.26 2.74 6.47
CA ARG A 111 -10.28 3.10 7.49
C ARG A 111 -10.23 2.06 8.61
N THR A 112 -11.38 1.56 9.07
CA THR A 112 -11.42 0.48 10.07
C THR A 112 -10.78 -0.80 9.54
N LYS A 113 -11.06 -1.18 8.28
CA LYS A 113 -10.40 -2.33 7.66
C LYS A 113 -8.88 -2.14 7.63
N MET A 114 -8.40 -0.95 7.30
CA MET A 114 -6.96 -0.69 7.23
C MET A 114 -6.28 -0.75 8.59
N ALA A 115 -6.89 -0.19 9.63
CA ALA A 115 -6.35 -0.32 10.99
C ALA A 115 -6.28 -1.78 11.45
N ASN A 116 -7.28 -2.60 11.10
CA ASN A 116 -7.28 -4.02 11.41
C ASN A 116 -6.21 -4.79 10.63
N ASP A 117 -6.08 -4.54 9.33
CA ASP A 117 -5.08 -5.18 8.47
C ASP A 117 -3.66 -4.88 8.97
N GLU A 118 -3.41 -3.64 9.39
CA GLU A 118 -2.12 -3.19 9.89
C GLU A 118 -1.82 -3.75 11.28
N SER A 119 -2.82 -3.78 12.18
CA SER A 119 -2.69 -4.45 13.47
C SER A 119 -2.39 -5.94 13.32
N GLN A 120 -3.03 -6.62 12.36
CA GLN A 120 -2.70 -8.01 12.03
C GLN A 120 -1.31 -8.16 11.43
N ARG A 121 -0.83 -7.18 10.64
CA ARG A 121 0.54 -7.19 10.13
C ARG A 121 1.56 -7.15 11.26
N MET A 122 1.36 -6.27 12.23
CA MET A 122 2.19 -6.22 13.44
C MET A 122 2.17 -7.58 14.18
N GLN A 123 0.99 -8.18 14.37
CA GLN A 123 0.88 -9.50 15.01
C GLN A 123 1.63 -10.59 14.25
N ARG A 124 1.55 -10.62 12.91
CA ARG A 124 2.27 -11.60 12.07
C ARG A 124 3.79 -11.44 12.14
N MET A 125 4.29 -10.22 12.29
CA MET A 125 5.73 -9.94 12.35
C MET A 125 6.33 -10.03 13.75
N THR A 126 5.50 -10.04 14.80
CA THR A 126 5.84 -9.62 16.17
C THR A 126 6.04 -8.10 16.31
N GLN A 127 5.75 -7.55 17.49
CA GLN A 127 5.86 -6.11 17.77
C GLN A 127 7.29 -5.58 17.53
N GLY A 128 8.30 -6.26 18.05
CA GLY A 128 9.71 -5.86 17.89
C GLY A 128 10.15 -5.74 16.44
N ALA A 129 9.85 -6.74 15.61
CA ALA A 129 10.22 -6.71 14.19
C ALA A 129 9.40 -5.67 13.39
N TYR A 130 8.11 -5.51 13.73
CA TYR A 130 7.28 -4.47 13.15
C TYR A 130 7.84 -3.07 13.43
N CYS A 131 8.17 -2.78 14.69
CA CYS A 131 8.73 -1.50 15.08
C CYS A 131 10.10 -1.27 14.43
N LEU A 132 10.97 -2.28 14.38
CA LEU A 132 12.25 -2.16 13.68
C LEU A 132 12.05 -1.80 12.19
N ALA A 133 11.09 -2.43 11.52
CA ALA A 133 10.77 -2.16 10.12
C ALA A 133 10.14 -0.76 9.87
N ARG A 134 9.51 -0.17 10.89
CA ARG A 134 8.83 1.13 10.82
C ARG A 134 9.69 2.31 11.27
N LYS A 135 10.80 2.06 11.96
CA LYS A 135 11.56 3.09 12.68
C LYS A 135 12.00 4.25 11.81
N ASP A 136 12.68 3.96 10.70
CA ASP A 136 13.25 5.00 9.83
C ASP A 136 12.15 5.80 9.14
N GLN A 137 11.13 5.12 8.61
CA GLN A 137 9.97 5.76 7.99
C GLN A 137 9.25 6.68 8.98
N PHE A 138 8.99 6.19 10.21
CA PHE A 138 8.29 6.99 11.21
C PHE A 138 9.08 8.24 11.56
N ALA A 139 10.38 8.10 11.85
CA ALA A 139 11.27 9.20 12.19
C ALA A 139 11.34 10.26 11.07
N GLU A 140 11.31 9.83 9.81
CA GLU A 140 11.33 10.71 8.66
C GLU A 140 9.99 11.44 8.46
N VAL A 141 8.89 10.68 8.35
CA VAL A 141 7.56 11.19 7.97
C VAL A 141 7.00 12.20 8.97
N VAL A 142 7.22 11.99 10.28
CA VAL A 142 6.73 12.95 11.30
C VAL A 142 7.36 14.34 11.18
N THR A 143 8.47 14.48 10.45
CA THR A 143 9.18 15.75 10.24
C THR A 143 8.85 16.43 8.91
N TYR A 144 8.09 15.76 8.04
CA TYR A 144 7.79 16.29 6.72
C TYR A 144 6.95 17.57 6.78
N THR A 145 7.38 18.54 5.98
CA THR A 145 6.53 19.63 5.50
C THR A 145 5.46 19.10 4.55
N PRO A 146 4.39 19.87 4.29
CA PRO A 146 3.36 19.45 3.32
C PRO A 146 3.91 19.10 1.94
N GLN A 147 4.95 19.81 1.46
CA GLN A 147 5.57 19.53 0.17
C GLN A 147 6.38 18.22 0.19
N GLN A 148 7.15 17.97 1.26
CA GLN A 148 7.90 16.72 1.39
C GLN A 148 6.98 15.50 1.48
N LEU A 149 5.82 15.66 2.14
CA LEU A 149 4.79 14.63 2.16
C LEU A 149 4.23 14.37 0.74
N ASP A 150 3.98 15.41 -0.04
CA ASP A 150 3.55 15.25 -1.44
C ASP A 150 4.60 14.53 -2.29
N ASP A 151 5.87 14.93 -2.16
CA ASP A 151 6.98 14.30 -2.88
C ASP A 151 7.11 12.82 -2.50
N TYR A 152 6.94 12.50 -1.22
CA TYR A 152 6.95 11.13 -0.72
C TYR A 152 5.80 10.29 -1.30
N LEU A 153 4.58 10.84 -1.34
CA LEU A 153 3.41 10.17 -1.92
C LEU A 153 3.54 10.02 -3.44
N ASN A 154 4.10 11.02 -4.13
CA ASN A 154 4.38 10.96 -5.57
C ASN A 154 5.41 9.87 -5.89
N LYS A 155 6.53 9.85 -5.17
CA LYS A 155 7.55 8.80 -5.33
C LYS A 155 6.98 7.41 -5.07
N SER A 156 6.14 7.28 -4.05
CA SER A 156 5.43 6.03 -3.73
C SER A 156 4.50 5.59 -4.87
N TYR A 157 3.75 6.53 -5.45
CA TYR A 157 2.92 6.28 -6.63
C TYR A 157 3.75 5.81 -7.83
N GLU A 158 4.87 6.47 -8.13
CA GLU A 158 5.74 6.09 -9.26
C GLU A 158 6.33 4.68 -9.10
N LEU A 159 6.72 4.30 -7.88
CA LEU A 159 7.18 2.94 -7.57
C LEU A 159 6.07 1.91 -7.81
N LEU A 160 4.83 2.23 -7.42
CA LEU A 160 3.67 1.38 -7.68
C LEU A 160 3.34 1.29 -9.16
N HIS A 161 3.37 2.40 -9.89
CA HIS A 161 3.06 2.44 -11.31
C HIS A 161 4.07 1.65 -12.14
N THR A 162 5.36 1.81 -11.84
CA THR A 162 6.44 1.03 -12.45
C THR A 162 6.22 -0.47 -12.23
N ARG A 163 5.89 -0.88 -10.99
CA ARG A 163 5.58 -2.27 -10.66
C ARG A 163 4.32 -2.79 -11.35
N TYR A 164 3.24 -2.01 -11.39
CA TYR A 164 2.00 -2.41 -12.06
C TYR A 164 2.23 -2.68 -13.55
N ASN A 165 3.03 -1.82 -14.21
CA ASN A 165 3.40 -2.00 -15.61
C ASN A 165 4.38 -3.16 -15.82
N GLU A 166 5.34 -3.40 -14.92
CA GLU A 166 6.24 -4.55 -14.97
C GLU A 166 5.51 -5.89 -14.77
N VAL A 167 4.57 -5.95 -13.82
CA VAL A 167 3.76 -7.14 -13.56
C VAL A 167 2.80 -7.37 -14.73
N GLY A 168 2.13 -6.32 -15.22
CA GLY A 168 1.27 -6.39 -16.40
C GLY A 168 2.00 -6.82 -17.68
N ALA A 169 3.24 -6.36 -17.87
CA ALA A 169 4.09 -6.80 -18.98
C ALA A 169 4.50 -8.29 -18.85
N LYS A 170 4.84 -8.76 -17.64
CA LYS A 170 5.18 -10.18 -17.42
C LYS A 170 3.98 -11.12 -17.64
N THR A 171 2.76 -10.68 -17.34
CA THR A 171 1.55 -11.47 -17.65
C THR A 171 1.21 -11.45 -19.14
N GLN A 172 1.58 -10.39 -19.89
CA GLN A 172 1.38 -10.30 -21.34
C GLN A 172 2.45 -11.06 -22.14
N THR A 173 3.71 -11.13 -21.69
CA THR A 173 4.74 -11.94 -22.36
C THR A 173 4.52 -13.44 -22.17
N ALA A 174 3.76 -13.85 -21.14
CA ALA A 174 3.26 -15.23 -21.02
C ALA A 174 2.08 -15.52 -21.97
N ALA A 175 1.54 -14.51 -22.65
CA ALA A 175 0.41 -14.60 -23.56
C ALA A 175 0.75 -13.99 -24.93
N ALA A 176 1.65 -14.64 -25.68
CA ALA A 176 1.78 -14.46 -27.12
C ALA A 176 2.11 -15.82 -27.80
N PRO A 177 1.79 -16.01 -29.08
CA PRO A 177 0.60 -16.73 -29.54
C PRO A 177 0.93 -18.14 -30.05
N THR A 178 0.08 -19.13 -29.78
CA THR A 178 0.04 -20.34 -30.61
C THR A 178 -0.89 -20.11 -31.78
N ASP A 179 -0.27 -19.71 -32.88
CA ASP A 179 -0.87 -19.72 -34.21
C ASP A 179 -1.25 -21.15 -34.65
N LYS A 180 -2.35 -21.22 -35.41
CA LYS A 180 -2.75 -22.27 -36.36
C LYS A 180 -3.14 -23.68 -35.86
N ALA A 181 -4.45 -23.95 -35.92
CA ALA A 181 -4.99 -25.23 -36.44
C ALA A 181 -6.32 -24.92 -37.15
N ALA A 182 -6.29 -24.83 -38.49
CA ALA A 182 -6.75 -25.87 -39.41
C ALA A 182 -8.28 -25.95 -39.54
N ALA A 183 -8.75 -25.56 -40.73
CA ALA A 183 -10.13 -25.64 -41.17
C ALA A 183 -10.71 -27.07 -41.06
N ALA A 184 -11.91 -27.19 -40.52
CA ALA A 184 -12.72 -28.40 -40.60
C ALA A 184 -13.65 -28.33 -41.83
N PRO A 185 -13.77 -29.40 -42.65
CA PRO A 185 -14.68 -29.39 -43.79
C PRO A 185 -16.12 -29.66 -43.34
N ALA A 186 -17.05 -28.98 -44.01
CA ALA A 186 -18.49 -29.08 -43.83
C ALA A 186 -19.03 -30.48 -44.20
N VAL A 187 -19.85 -31.07 -43.31
CA VAL A 187 -20.63 -32.28 -43.58
C VAL A 187 -22.06 -31.89 -43.96
N LYS A 188 -22.46 -32.22 -45.20
CA LYS A 188 -23.82 -32.02 -45.74
C LYS A 188 -24.83 -33.00 -45.09
N PRO A 189 -26.10 -32.59 -44.89
CA PRO A 189 -27.13 -33.48 -44.36
C PRO A 189 -27.64 -34.47 -45.42
N LYS A 190 -27.72 -35.76 -45.07
CA LYS A 190 -28.37 -36.80 -45.89
C LYS A 190 -29.89 -36.73 -45.73
N LYS A 191 -30.58 -36.45 -46.85
CA LYS A 191 -32.01 -36.72 -47.06
C LYS A 191 -32.26 -38.24 -46.95
N LYS A 192 -33.31 -38.66 -46.26
CA LYS A 192 -33.87 -40.02 -46.37
C LYS A 192 -35.22 -39.95 -47.14
N PRO A 193 -35.52 -40.94 -48.00
CA PRO A 193 -36.77 -41.06 -48.74
C PRO A 193 -37.94 -41.45 -47.85
#